data_AF-A0A359I8R5-F1
#
_entry.id   AF-A0A359I8R5-F1
#
_cell.length_a   1.000
_cell.length_b   1.000
_cell.length_c   1.000
_cell.angle_alpha   90.00
_cell.angle_beta   90.00
_cell.angle_gamma   90.00
#
_symmetry.space_group_name_H-M   'P 1'
#
loop_
_entity.id
_entity.type
_entity.pdbx_description
1 polymer ?
#
loop_
_entity_poly.entity_id
_entity_poly.type
_entity_poly.pdbx_seq_one_letter_code
_entity_poly.pdbx_strand_id
1 'polypeptide(L)' 'MKTKRLLLGDEAFALGAINAGLSGAYAYPGTPSTEIMEYVQTNPVAKERGIHSHWSSNEK' A
#
# COMPACT_ATOMS: atom_id res chain seq x y z
N MET A 1 26.51 -6.94 -3.28
CA MET A 1 25.55 -7.30 -4.35
C MET A 1 24.30 -6.44 -4.18
N LYS A 2 23.70 -5.91 -5.25
CA LYS A 2 22.40 -5.22 -5.16
C LYS A 2 21.30 -6.27 -4.96
N THR A 3 20.55 -6.19 -3.86
CA THR A 3 19.38 -7.04 -3.64
C THR A 3 18.26 -6.60 -4.58
N LYS A 4 17.80 -7.50 -5.44
CA LYS A 4 16.60 -7.28 -6.24
C LYS A 4 15.40 -7.77 -5.43
N ARG A 5 14.39 -6.92 -5.29
CA ARG A 5 13.11 -7.29 -4.67
C ARG A 5 12.11 -7.59 -5.78
N LEU A 6 11.60 -8.82 -5.82
CA LEU A 6 10.44 -9.14 -6.63
C LEU A 6 9.19 -8.64 -5.90
N LEU A 7 8.27 -8.08 -6.67
CA LEU A 7 7.00 -7.53 -6.19
C LEU A 7 5.88 -8.10 -7.07
N LEU A 8 4.71 -8.30 -6.49
CA LEU A 8 3.48 -8.40 -7.28
C LEU A 8 3.22 -7.06 -7.98
N GLY A 9 2.38 -7.07 -9.04
CA GLY A 9 1.96 -5.83 -9.71
C GLY A 9 1.32 -4.83 -8.74
N ASP A 10 0.46 -5.34 -7.86
CA ASP A 10 -0.24 -4.56 -6.83
C ASP A 10 0.70 -3.95 -5.79
N GLU A 11 1.70 -4.72 -5.35
CA GLU A 11 2.76 -4.22 -4.46
C GLU A 11 3.62 -3.15 -5.14
N ALA A 12 3.92 -3.31 -6.44
CA ALA A 12 4.66 -2.32 -7.21
C ALA A 12 3.87 -1.01 -7.36
N PHE A 13 2.55 -1.10 -7.57
CA PHE A 13 1.66 0.06 -7.58
C PHE A 13 1.64 0.76 -6.22
N ALA A 14 1.45 0.00 -5.12
CA ALA A 14 1.47 0.53 -3.76
C ALA A 14 2.80 1.23 -3.42
N LEU A 15 3.93 0.61 -3.77
CA LEU A 15 5.26 1.19 -3.59
C LEU A 15 5.43 2.49 -4.39
N GLY A 16 4.94 2.52 -5.63
CA GLY A 16 4.92 3.72 -6.45
C GLY A 16 4.15 4.86 -5.79
N ALA A 17 2.94 4.58 -5.27
CA ALA A 17 2.12 5.56 -4.57
C ALA A 17 2.80 6.11 -3.30
N ILE A 18 3.40 5.24 -2.48
CA ILE A 18 4.19 5.65 -1.29
C ILE A 18 5.33 6.57 -1.70
N ASN A 19 6.10 6.19 -2.73
CA ASN A 19 7.22 7.00 -3.22
C ASN A 19 6.78 8.34 -3.78
N ALA A 20 5.60 8.41 -4.41
CA ALA A 20 4.99 9.63 -4.92
C ALA A 20 4.48 10.58 -3.83
N GLY A 21 4.46 10.15 -2.56
CA GLY A 21 4.07 11.00 -1.43
C GLY A 21 2.59 10.90 -1.05
N LEU A 22 1.95 9.75 -1.29
CA LEU A 22 0.60 9.45 -0.82
C LEU A 22 0.42 9.85 0.66
N SER A 23 -0.67 10.55 0.98
CA SER A 23 -1.00 10.94 2.36
C SER A 23 -1.96 9.95 3.05
N GLY A 24 -2.75 9.20 2.28
CA GLY A 24 -3.62 8.17 2.82
C GLY A 24 -4.14 7.16 1.79
N ALA A 25 -4.51 5.98 2.26
CA ALA A 25 -5.15 4.89 1.54
C ALA A 25 -6.42 4.45 2.28
N TYR A 26 -7.51 4.27 1.55
CA TYR A 26 -8.76 3.74 2.06
C TYR A 26 -9.22 2.64 1.11
N ALA A 27 -9.53 1.48 1.67
CA ALA A 27 -9.83 0.30 0.89
C ALA A 27 -10.88 -0.54 1.58
N TYR A 28 -11.53 -1.39 0.80
CA TYR A 28 -12.47 -2.40 1.24
C TYR A 28 -11.89 -3.78 0.91
N PRO A 29 -12.25 -4.84 1.67
CA PRO A 29 -11.71 -6.18 1.44
C PRO A 29 -12.08 -6.71 0.04
N GLY A 30 -11.09 -7.23 -0.69
CA GLY A 30 -11.28 -7.82 -2.01
C GLY A 30 -10.01 -7.68 -2.86
N THR A 31 -9.76 -8.61 -3.79
CA THR A 31 -8.64 -8.45 -4.73
C THR A 31 -9.03 -7.49 -5.85
N PRO A 32 -8.13 -6.60 -6.32
CA PRO A 32 -6.72 -6.44 -5.93
C PRO A 32 -6.47 -5.48 -4.75
N SER A 33 -7.51 -4.88 -4.14
CA SER A 33 -7.32 -3.87 -3.09
C SER A 33 -6.70 -4.43 -1.81
N THR A 34 -6.88 -5.72 -1.52
CA THR A 34 -6.27 -6.39 -0.37
C THR A 34 -4.75 -6.29 -0.41
N GLU A 35 -4.14 -6.72 -1.50
CA GLU A 35 -2.69 -6.77 -1.68
C GLU A 35 -2.08 -5.36 -1.67
N ILE A 36 -2.75 -4.39 -2.29
CA ILE A 36 -2.32 -2.98 -2.29
C ILE A 36 -2.33 -2.43 -0.86
N MET A 37 -3.43 -2.59 -0.15
CA MET A 37 -3.62 -1.99 1.16
C MET A 37 -2.74 -2.63 2.23
N GLU A 38 -2.60 -3.96 2.23
CA GLU A 38 -1.69 -4.66 3.14
C GLU A 38 -0.24 -4.23 2.91
N TYR A 39 0.16 -4.02 1.64
CA TYR A 39 1.48 -3.47 1.33
C TYR A 39 1.65 -2.06 1.90
N VAL A 40 0.68 -1.16 1.72
CA VAL A 40 0.73 0.20 2.31
C VAL A 40 0.83 0.14 3.83
N GLN A 41 -0.02 -0.66 4.50
CA GLN A 41 -0.06 -0.77 5.96
C GLN A 41 1.22 -1.36 6.55
N THR A 42 1.90 -2.26 5.83
CA THR A 42 3.10 -2.95 6.33
C THR A 42 4.40 -2.24 5.93
N ASN A 43 4.37 -1.36 4.92
CA ASN A 43 5.56 -0.70 4.41
C ASN A 43 6.22 0.23 5.46
N PRO A 44 7.52 0.08 5.75
CA PRO A 44 8.21 0.89 6.75
C PRO A 44 8.16 2.40 6.47
N VAL A 45 8.28 2.81 5.20
CA VAL A 45 8.25 4.23 4.80
C VAL A 45 6.85 4.80 4.99
N ALA A 46 5.81 4.03 4.69
CA ALA A 46 4.43 4.45 4.93
C ALA A 46 4.15 4.65 6.43
N LYS A 47 4.64 3.74 7.27
CA LYS A 47 4.53 3.85 8.74
C LYS A 47 5.30 5.05 9.28
N GLU A 48 6.56 5.23 8.85
CA GLU A 48 7.41 6.35 9.27
C GLU A 48 6.79 7.70 8.89
N ARG A 49 6.20 7.80 7.67
CA ARG A 49 5.52 9.00 7.20
C ARG A 49 4.12 9.20 7.80
N GLY A 50 3.62 8.25 8.59
CA GLY A 50 2.28 8.32 9.16
C GLY A 50 1.17 8.33 8.11
N ILE A 51 1.33 7.63 6.98
CA ILE A 51 0.30 7.54 5.93
C ILE A 51 -0.95 6.89 6.54
N HIS A 52 -2.09 7.59 6.47
CA HIS A 52 -3.37 7.05 6.93
C HIS A 52 -3.74 5.82 6.10
N SER A 53 -4.09 4.70 6.73
CA SER A 53 -4.41 3.47 5.99
C SER A 53 -5.50 2.67 6.68
N HIS A 54 -6.76 2.90 6.29
CA HIS A 54 -7.94 2.33 6.96
C HIS A 54 -8.79 1.45 6.04
N TRP A 55 -9.25 0.34 6.61
CA TRP A 55 -10.27 -0.50 6.00
C TRP A 55 -11.66 0.12 6.16
N SER A 56 -12.48 -0.02 5.13
CA SER A 56 -13.92 0.25 5.12
C SER A 56 -14.68 -1.03 4.79
N SER A 57 -15.87 -1.19 5.35
CA SER A 57 -16.77 -2.29 5.01
C SER A 57 -17.68 -1.99 3.81
N ASN A 58 -17.68 -0.75 3.32
CA ASN A 58 -18.53 -0.28 2.23
C ASN A 58 -17.71 0.58 1.26
N GLU A 59 -17.91 0.39 -0.04
CA GLU A 59 -17.29 1.16 -1.11
C GLU A 59 -17.84 2.59 -1.26
N LYS A 60 -18.99 2.87 -0.66
CA LYS A 60 -19.73 4.13 -0.78
C LYS A 60 -19.62 5.03 0.44
#